data_AF-A0A2W6Z8A0-F1
#
_entry.id   AF-A0A2W6Z8A0-F1
#
_cell.length_a   1.000
_cell.length_b   1.000
_cell.length_c   1.000
_cell.angle_alpha   90.00
_cell.angle_beta   90.00
_cell.angle_gamma   90.00
#
_symmetry.space_group_name_H-M   'P 1'
#
loop_
_entity.id
_entity.type
_entity.pdbx_description
1 polymer ?
#
loop_
_entity_poly.entity_id
_entity_poly.type
_entity_poly.pdbx_seq_one_letter_code
_entity_poly.pdbx_strand_id
1 'polypeptide(L)' 'MALKVSERTLCRWRKAGLFKPGVHWRRKFPCANSPVLYHLGRCNEAMSEATARSPHLLETD' A
#
# COMPACT_ATOMS: atom_id res chain seq x y z
N MET A 1 -14.67 5.00 5.59
CA MET A 1 -13.88 5.23 4.36
C MET A 1 -13.19 3.94 3.96
N ALA A 2 -12.95 3.70 2.67
CA ALA A 2 -12.22 2.52 2.18
C ALA A 2 -11.23 2.97 1.10
N LEU A 3 -10.12 2.26 0.94
CA LEU A 3 -9.20 2.48 -0.18
C LEU A 3 -9.94 2.07 -1.45
N LYS A 4 -10.25 3.02 -2.34
CA LYS A 4 -10.99 2.80 -3.60
C LYS A 4 -10.11 2.11 -4.66
N VAL A 5 -9.47 1.00 -4.32
CA VAL A 5 -8.57 0.25 -5.20
C VAL A 5 -8.86 -1.24 -5.14
N SER A 6 -8.56 -1.95 -6.23
CA SER A 6 -8.77 -3.40 -6.30
C SER A 6 -7.84 -4.17 -5.35
N GLU A 7 -8.27 -5.36 -4.90
CA GLU A 7 -7.40 -6.26 -4.13
C GLU A 7 -6.12 -6.64 -4.87
N ARG A 8 -6.19 -6.76 -6.22
CA ARG A 8 -5.02 -7.05 -7.05
C ARG A 8 -3.98 -5.93 -6.96
N THR A 9 -4.42 -4.67 -6.97
CA THR A 9 -3.55 -3.50 -6.78
C THR A 9 -2.94 -3.50 -5.38
N LEU A 10 -3.75 -3.73 -4.34
CA LEU A 10 -3.27 -3.81 -2.96
C LEU A 10 -2.24 -4.93 -2.79
N CYS A 11 -2.46 -6.09 -3.42
CA CYS A 11 -1.50 -7.19 -3.43
C CYS A 11 -0.17 -6.79 -4.10
N ARG A 12 -0.24 -6.10 -5.26
CA ARG A 12 0.95 -5.59 -5.96
C ARG A 12 1.73 -4.62 -5.08
N TRP A 13 1.08 -3.67 -4.42
CA TRP A 13 1.75 -2.70 -3.55
C TRP A 13 2.39 -3.32 -2.31
N ARG A 14 1.78 -4.37 -1.74
CA ARG A 14 2.43 -5.17 -0.69
C ARG A 14 3.68 -5.88 -1.21
N LYS A 15 3.61 -6.51 -2.39
CA LYS A 15 4.76 -7.18 -3.02
C LYS A 15 5.88 -6.21 -3.41
N ALA A 16 5.52 -5.01 -3.86
CA ALA A 16 6.46 -3.95 -4.22
C ALA A 16 7.07 -3.21 -3.01
N GLY A 17 6.65 -3.56 -1.78
CA GLY A 17 7.18 -2.94 -0.56
C GLY A 17 6.60 -1.57 -0.21
N LEU A 18 5.67 -1.03 -1.01
CA LEU A 18 4.97 0.22 -0.70
C LEU A 18 4.23 0.12 0.65
N PHE A 19 3.57 -1.02 0.90
CA PHE A 19 2.87 -1.28 2.15
C PHE A 19 3.61 -2.30 3.02
N LYS A 20 4.17 -1.80 4.13
CA LYS A 20 4.87 -2.60 5.14
C LYS A 20 3.91 -3.37 6.08
N PRO A 21 4.15 -4.67 6.35
CA PRO A 21 3.38 -5.43 7.33
C PRO A 21 3.55 -4.85 8.74
N GLY A 22 2.51 -4.91 9.57
CA GLY A 22 2.49 -4.33 10.92
C GLY A 22 2.29 -2.81 10.96
N VAL A 23 2.59 -2.10 9.88
CA VAL A 23 2.42 -0.63 9.77
C VAL A 23 1.18 -0.28 8.94
N HIS A 24 1.14 -0.75 7.70
CA HIS A 24 0.09 -0.41 6.73
C HIS A 24 -0.98 -1.50 6.68
N TRP A 25 -0.59 -2.74 6.92
CA TRP A 25 -1.50 -3.87 6.88
C TRP A 25 -1.10 -4.96 7.86
N ARG A 26 -2.08 -5.76 8.25
CA ARG A 26 -1.87 -7.00 9.02
C ARG A 26 -2.85 -8.07 8.54
N ARG A 27 -2.58 -9.31 8.89
CA ARG A 27 -3.57 -10.38 8.71
C ARG A 27 -4.52 -10.39 9.90
N LYS A 28 -5.79 -10.72 9.66
CA LYS A 28 -6.77 -10.88 10.75
C LYS A 28 -6.36 -12.04 11.68
N PHE A 29 -5.81 -13.10 11.10
CA PHE A 29 -5.27 -14.27 11.78
C PHE A 29 -3.86 -14.57 11.24
N PRO A 30 -2.96 -15.18 12.05
CA PRO A 30 -1.60 -15.51 11.64
C PRO A 30 -1.54 -16.74 10.71
N CYS A 31 -2.36 -16.78 9.66
CA CYS A 31 -2.36 -17.82 8.64
C CYS A 31 -2.40 -17.22 7.23
N ALA A 32 -1.83 -17.94 6.25
CA ALA A 32 -1.63 -17.43 4.89
C ALA A 32 -2.95 -17.06 4.17
N ASN A 33 -4.03 -17.80 4.46
CA ASN A 33 -5.34 -17.64 3.84
C ASN A 33 -6.23 -16.63 4.58
N SER A 34 -5.75 -16.03 5.67
CA SER A 34 -6.51 -15.04 6.42
C SER A 34 -6.69 -13.75 5.61
N PRO A 35 -7.88 -13.12 5.68
CA PRO A 35 -8.10 -11.78 5.16
C PRO A 35 -7.08 -10.76 5.68
N VAL A 36 -6.78 -9.78 4.84
CA VAL A 36 -5.84 -8.69 5.15
C VAL A 36 -6.62 -7.46 5.58
N LEU A 37 -6.23 -6.89 6.71
CA LEU A 37 -6.76 -5.63 7.23
C LEU A 37 -5.75 -4.51 6.93
N TYR A 38 -6.25 -3.38 6.44
CA TYR A 38 -5.45 -2.21 6.09
C TYR A 38 -5.71 -1.06 7.05
N HIS A 39 -4.64 -0.36 7.43
CA HIS A 39 -4.74 0.89 8.16
C HIS A 39 -4.88 2.05 7.15
N LEU A 40 -6.12 2.47 6.91
CA LEU A 40 -6.46 3.39 5.82
C LEU A 40 -5.66 4.71 5.84
N GLY A 41 -5.49 5.34 7.01
CA GLY A 41 -4.72 6.59 7.14
C GLY A 41 -3.27 6.43 6.68
N ARG A 42 -2.55 5.45 7.26
CA ARG A 42 -1.17 5.09 6.86
C ARG A 42 -1.05 4.72 5.38
N CYS A 43 -2.01 3.96 4.85
CA CYS A 43 -2.02 3.63 3.43
C CYS A 43 -2.18 4.87 2.55
N ASN A 44 -3.06 5.81 2.92
CA ASN A 44 -3.20 7.07 2.20
C ASN A 44 -1.92 7.91 2.26
N GLU A 45 -1.30 8.04 3.43
CA GLU A 45 -0.02 8.74 3.61
C GLU A 45 1.07 8.15 2.70
N ALA A 46 1.24 6.83 2.72
CA ALA A 46 2.24 6.15 1.89
C ALA A 46 1.99 6.30 0.38
N MET A 47 0.71 6.27 -0.04
CA MET A 47 0.36 6.55 -1.44
C MET A 47 0.67 8.00 -1.81
N SER A 48 0.28 8.96 -0.97
CA SER A 48 0.56 10.37 -1.18
C SER A 48 2.05 10.66 -1.26
N GLU A 49 2.88 10.07 -0.38
CA GLU A 49 4.33 10.20 -0.42
C GLU A 49 4.92 9.60 -1.70
N ALA A 50 4.47 8.41 -2.09
CA ALA A 50 4.95 7.75 -3.31
C ALA A 50 4.56 8.51 -4.58
N THR A 51 3.38 9.13 -4.63
CA THR A 51 2.96 9.97 -5.76
C THR A 51 3.65 11.34 -5.74
N ALA A 52 3.88 11.93 -4.56
CA ALA A 52 4.60 13.19 -4.41
C ALA A 52 6.06 13.08 -4.84
N ARG A 53 6.66 11.88 -4.79
CA ARG A 53 8.04 11.62 -5.25
C ARG A 53 8.23 11.53 -6.78
N SER A 54 7.18 11.70 -7.60
CA SER A 54 7.26 11.47 -9.05
C SER A 54 6.88 12.65 -9.98
N PRO A 55 7.33 13.89 -9.74
CA PRO A 55 7.47 14.85 -10.86
C PRO A 55 8.89 14.96 -11.40
N HIS A 56 9.93 14.90 -10.56
CA HIS A 56 11.30 15.30 -10.92
C HIS A 56 12.24 14.16 -11.37
N LEU A 57 11.74 12.92 -11.45
CA LEU A 57 12.51 11.76 -11.98
C LEU A 57 12.12 11.39 -13.42
N LEU A 58 11.19 12.13 -14.03
CA LEU A 58 10.72 11.89 -15.40
C LEU A 58 11.41 12.79 -16.44
N GLU A 59 12.29 13.70 -16.02
CA GLU A 59 13.20 14.44 -16.89
C GLU A 59 14.61 13.87 -16.70
N THR A 60 14.96 12.87 -17.50
CA THR A 60 16.35 12.60 -17.86
C THR A 60 16.48 13.05 -19.32
N ASP A 61 17.37 14.02 -19.54
CA ASP A 61 17.82 14.54 -20.85
C ASP A 61 17.98 13.46 -21.93
#